data_AF-A0A940RVW4-F1
#
_entry.id   AF-A0A940RVW4-F1
#
_cell.length_a   1.000
_cell.length_b   1.000
_cell.length_c   1.000
_cell.angle_alpha   90.00
_cell.angle_beta   90.00
_cell.angle_gamma   90.00
#
_symmetry.space_group_name_H-M   'P 1'
#
loop_
_entity.id
_entity.type
_entity.pdbx_description
1 polymer ?
#
loop_
_entity_poly.entity_id
_entity_poly.type
_entity_poly.pdbx_seq_one_letter_code
_entity_poly.pdbx_strand_id
1 'polypeptide(L)'
;MTADILRDLTLTVRRGPVASPGKAAELRDILSADGTGTVIYDRHLTDPGTAIWLARLLLRQYGYAVTEVILDGMGPDITALFREASRLRLNVELGSHATAPRVVANEHGPASYLIPAGWDLADAADRLPAAHEVARPEVVRNLRRIAAEKRKAGGTLARALDTAAGMILETGDPDLVWDTLTRVLNQVESEQAGVSA
;
A
#
# COMPACT_ATOMS: atom_id res chain seq x y z
N MET A 1 2.48 -18.12 18.54
CA MET A 1 2.94 -16.96 17.75
C MET A 1 1.71 -16.30 17.16
N THR A 2 1.31 -15.13 17.67
CA THR A 2 0.26 -14.31 17.05
C THR A 2 0.77 -13.86 15.69
N ALA A 3 0.08 -14.23 14.62
CA ALA A 3 0.28 -13.60 13.33
C ALA A 3 -0.09 -12.12 13.49
N ASP A 4 0.90 -11.24 13.46
CA ASP A 4 0.66 -9.81 13.47
C ASP A 4 -0.06 -9.45 12.17
N ILE A 5 -1.38 -9.36 12.25
CA ILE A 5 -2.18 -8.69 11.23
C ILE A 5 -1.55 -7.31 11.06
N LEU A 6 -1.10 -6.99 9.85
CA LEU A 6 -0.47 -5.70 9.60
C LEU A 6 -1.41 -4.59 10.02
N ARG A 7 -0.93 -3.68 10.85
CA ARG A 7 -1.70 -2.53 11.30
C ARG A 7 -1.68 -1.46 10.22
N ASP A 8 -2.85 -0.97 9.86
CA ASP A 8 -2.95 0.13 8.91
C ASP A 8 -2.29 1.38 9.47
N LEU A 9 -1.55 2.08 8.60
CA LEU A 9 -0.80 3.27 8.96
C LEU A 9 -0.95 4.36 7.89
N THR A 10 -1.24 5.57 8.34
CA THR A 10 -1.15 6.80 7.56
C THR A 10 0.24 7.38 7.68
N LEU A 11 0.92 7.54 6.55
CA LEU A 11 2.29 8.01 6.48
C LEU A 11 2.32 9.46 6.00
N THR A 12 2.76 10.37 6.88
CA THR A 12 3.05 11.75 6.49
C THR A 12 4.47 11.82 5.96
N VAL A 13 4.65 12.30 4.74
CA VAL A 13 5.96 12.40 4.09
C VAL A 13 6.29 13.88 3.95
N ARG A 14 7.38 14.29 4.58
CA ARG A 14 7.83 15.68 4.61
C ARG A 14 9.20 15.77 3.97
N ARG A 15 9.44 16.86 3.26
CA ARG A 15 10.80 17.23 2.88
C ARG A 15 11.54 17.69 4.14
N GLY A 16 12.65 17.04 4.46
CA GLY A 16 13.50 17.47 5.56
C GLY A 16 14.33 18.71 5.23
N PRO A 17 14.82 19.43 6.24
CA PRO A 17 16.06 20.20 6.06
C PRO A 17 17.16 19.24 5.59
N VAL A 18 18.19 19.74 4.89
CA VAL A 18 19.39 18.93 4.57
C VAL A 18 19.96 18.43 5.90
N ALA A 19 19.65 17.21 6.32
CA ALA A 19 19.95 16.74 7.67
C ALA A 19 20.45 15.29 7.65
N SER A 20 21.63 15.12 8.25
CA SER A 20 22.51 13.95 8.30
C SER A 20 23.13 13.57 6.94
N PRO A 21 24.43 13.86 6.70
CA PRO A 21 25.09 13.44 5.47
C PRO A 21 24.96 11.93 5.28
N GLY A 22 24.32 11.52 4.18
CA GLY A 22 24.29 10.14 3.70
C GLY A 22 22.99 9.33 3.90
N LYS A 23 21.89 9.90 4.43
CA LYS A 23 20.60 9.18 4.53
C LYS A 23 19.56 9.73 3.55
N ALA A 24 19.04 8.86 2.67
CA ALA A 24 18.01 9.22 1.70
C ALA A 24 16.63 9.48 2.35
N ALA A 25 16.24 8.65 3.32
CA ALA A 25 14.99 8.80 4.07
C ALA A 25 15.17 8.36 5.53
N GLU A 26 14.45 9.00 6.43
CA GLU A 26 14.44 8.71 7.86
C GLU A 26 12.99 8.61 8.35
N LEU A 27 12.63 7.48 8.97
CA LEU A 27 11.37 7.32 9.67
C LEU A 27 11.45 8.00 11.04
N ARG A 28 10.45 8.81 11.37
CA ARG A 28 10.27 9.49 12.65
C ARG A 28 8.83 9.37 13.12
N ASP A 29 8.63 9.59 14.42
CA ASP A 29 7.32 9.76 15.03
C ASP A 29 6.33 8.64 14.67
N ILE A 30 6.80 7.39 14.68
CA ILE A 30 5.93 6.22 14.48
C ILE A 30 5.09 6.05 15.74
N LEU A 31 3.85 6.52 15.68
CA LEU A 31 2.90 6.44 16.76
C LEU A 31 1.93 5.31 16.49
N SER A 32 2.27 4.14 17.06
CA SER A 32 1.48 2.91 16.95
C SER A 32 0.03 3.04 17.42
N ALA A 33 -0.25 3.97 18.33
CA ALA A 33 -1.58 4.17 18.92
C ALA A 33 -2.53 4.92 17.96
N ASP A 34 -2.00 5.87 17.20
CA ASP A 34 -2.79 6.73 16.30
C ASP A 34 -2.77 6.24 14.86
N GLY A 35 -2.02 5.17 14.58
CA GLY A 35 -1.85 4.64 13.23
C GLY A 35 -1.17 5.65 12.30
N THR A 36 -0.23 6.45 12.84
CA THR A 36 0.47 7.47 12.06
C THR A 36 1.98 7.28 12.13
N GLY A 37 2.67 7.67 11.07
CA GLY A 37 4.13 7.74 11.02
C GLY A 37 4.57 8.90 10.15
N THR A 38 5.77 9.41 10.40
CA THR A 38 6.37 10.47 9.59
C THR A 38 7.62 9.97 8.88
N VAL A 39 7.76 10.27 7.59
CA VAL A 39 9.01 10.11 6.85
C VAL A 39 9.55 11.47 6.51
N ILE A 40 10.83 11.67 6.82
CA ILE A 40 11.59 12.83 6.40
C ILE A 40 12.58 12.36 5.35
N TYR A 41 12.54 12.94 4.14
CA TYR A 41 13.47 12.57 3.07
C TYR A 41 14.34 13.75 2.61
N ASP A 42 15.56 13.43 2.16
CA ASP A 42 16.46 14.37 1.50
C ASP A 42 16.23 14.34 -0.02
N ARG A 43 15.73 15.46 -0.54
CA ARG A 43 15.43 15.65 -1.97
C ARG A 43 16.64 15.51 -2.88
N HIS A 44 17.86 15.66 -2.35
CA HIS A 44 19.09 15.57 -3.12
C HIS A 44 19.55 14.11 -3.29
N LEU A 45 19.05 13.20 -2.45
CA LEU A 45 19.41 11.79 -2.45
C LEU A 45 18.29 10.89 -2.96
N THR A 46 17.02 11.32 -2.84
CA THR A 46 15.86 10.53 -3.28
C THR A 46 14.67 11.40 -3.63
N ASP A 47 13.79 10.86 -4.47
CA ASP A 47 12.45 11.39 -4.72
C ASP A 47 11.45 10.86 -3.65
N PRO A 48 10.27 11.49 -3.51
CA PRO A 48 9.28 11.07 -2.51
C PRO A 48 8.73 9.65 -2.74
N GLY A 49 8.61 9.18 -3.98
CA GLY A 49 8.13 7.82 -4.28
C GLY A 49 9.08 6.77 -3.77
N THR A 50 10.37 6.92 -4.05
CA THR A 50 11.40 6.05 -3.50
C THR A 50 11.44 6.11 -1.96
N ALA A 51 11.31 7.31 -1.36
CA ALA A 51 11.26 7.44 0.10
C ALA A 51 10.06 6.72 0.73
N ILE A 52 8.87 6.81 0.13
CA ILE A 52 7.66 6.10 0.56
C ILE A 52 7.85 4.59 0.42
N TRP A 53 8.43 4.14 -0.69
CA TRP A 53 8.69 2.73 -0.91
C TRP A 53 9.63 2.15 0.15
N LEU A 54 10.74 2.83 0.44
CA LEU A 54 11.67 2.44 1.51
C LEU A 54 10.98 2.43 2.87
N ALA A 55 10.16 3.44 3.17
CA ALA A 55 9.40 3.51 4.40
C ALA A 55 8.41 2.34 4.53
N ARG A 56 7.70 1.99 3.46
CA ARG A 56 6.80 0.82 3.42
C ARG A 56 7.55 -0.46 3.70
N LEU A 57 8.71 -0.67 3.07
CA LEU A 57 9.53 -1.86 3.28
C LEU A 57 9.96 -2.00 4.74
N LEU A 58 10.41 -0.90 5.34
CA LEU A 58 10.86 -0.87 6.73
C LEU A 58 9.69 -1.08 7.71
N LEU A 59 8.59 -0.34 7.53
CA LEU A 59 7.38 -0.45 8.36
C LEU A 59 6.76 -1.84 8.33
N ARG A 60 6.87 -2.54 7.19
CA ARG A 60 6.42 -3.93 7.06
C ARG A 60 7.16 -4.88 8.01
N GLN A 61 8.46 -4.66 8.24
CA GLN A 61 9.24 -5.45 9.21
C GLN A 61 8.73 -5.25 10.65
N TYR A 62 8.03 -4.15 10.91
CA TYR A 62 7.41 -3.83 12.20
C TYR A 62 5.91 -4.13 12.26
N GLY A 63 5.38 -4.85 11.27
CA GLY A 63 3.97 -5.23 11.27
C GLY A 63 3.01 -4.12 10.86
N TYR A 64 3.45 -3.14 10.05
CA TYR A 64 2.60 -2.06 9.54
C TYR A 64 2.41 -2.12 8.03
N ALA A 65 1.21 -1.76 7.59
CA ALA A 65 0.87 -1.57 6.19
C ALA A 65 0.46 -0.12 5.94
N VAL A 66 1.21 0.59 5.10
CA VAL A 66 0.90 2.01 4.76
C VAL A 66 -0.28 2.11 3.78
N THR A 67 -1.46 2.44 4.28
CA THR A 67 -2.71 2.54 3.50
C THR A 67 -2.94 3.93 2.92
N GLU A 68 -2.40 4.96 3.57
CA GLU A 68 -2.53 6.35 3.15
C GLU A 68 -1.19 7.06 3.24
N VAL A 69 -0.94 7.94 2.27
CA VAL A 69 0.21 8.84 2.26
C VAL A 69 -0.28 10.27 2.15
N ILE A 70 0.30 11.15 2.95
CA ILE A 70 0.07 12.59 2.91
C ILE A 70 1.42 13.26 2.66
N LEU A 71 1.57 13.96 1.54
CA LEU A 71 2.77 14.72 1.24
C LEU A 71 2.65 16.13 1.83
N ASP A 72 3.34 16.38 2.93
CA ASP A 72 3.32 17.70 3.56
C ASP A 72 4.26 18.67 2.86
N GLY A 73 3.80 19.91 2.69
CA GLY A 73 4.53 20.96 1.97
C GLY A 73 4.65 20.72 0.46
N MET A 74 3.86 19.79 -0.09
CA MET A 74 3.78 19.55 -1.53
C MET A 74 2.41 19.97 -2.07
N GLY A 75 2.34 20.34 -3.35
CA GLY A 75 1.10 20.82 -3.97
C GLY A 75 -0.08 19.83 -3.85
N PRO A 76 -1.33 20.30 -3.96
CA PRO A 76 -2.51 19.46 -3.76
C PRO A 76 -2.57 18.29 -4.75
N ASP A 77 -2.17 18.50 -6.00
CA ASP A 77 -2.30 17.48 -7.05
C ASP A 77 -1.34 16.30 -6.84
N ILE A 78 -0.08 16.58 -6.49
CA ILE A 78 0.88 15.52 -6.16
C ILE A 78 0.46 14.77 -4.89
N THR A 79 -0.09 15.48 -3.90
CA THR A 79 -0.62 14.85 -2.68
C THR A 79 -1.80 13.94 -2.99
N ALA A 80 -2.74 14.39 -3.82
CA ALA A 80 -3.90 13.59 -4.24
C ALA A 80 -3.46 12.32 -4.99
N LEU A 81 -2.54 12.47 -5.93
CA LEU A 81 -1.96 11.36 -6.69
C LEU A 81 -1.34 10.29 -5.77
N PHE A 82 -0.47 10.71 -4.85
CA PHE A 82 0.21 9.78 -3.95
C PHE A 82 -0.75 9.15 -2.93
N ARG A 83 -1.78 9.87 -2.50
CA ARG A 83 -2.86 9.33 -1.67
C ARG A 83 -3.59 8.22 -2.41
N GLU A 84 -4.03 8.45 -3.65
CA GLU A 84 -4.76 7.44 -4.44
C GLU A 84 -3.88 6.24 -4.80
N ALA A 85 -2.63 6.47 -5.20
CA ALA A 85 -1.68 5.39 -5.44
C ALA A 85 -1.45 4.53 -4.18
N SER A 86 -1.42 5.14 -2.99
CA SER A 86 -1.24 4.40 -1.74
C SER A 86 -2.42 3.51 -1.39
N ARG A 87 -3.65 3.96 -1.64
CA ARG A 87 -4.86 3.13 -1.47
C ARG A 87 -4.82 1.88 -2.35
N LEU A 88 -4.24 1.98 -3.53
CA LEU A 88 -4.05 0.87 -4.47
C LEU A 88 -2.74 0.08 -4.24
N ARG A 89 -1.99 0.40 -3.17
CA ARG A 89 -0.66 -0.15 -2.85
C ARG A 89 0.34 -0.05 -4.01
N LEU A 90 0.24 1.02 -4.80
CA LEU A 90 1.14 1.30 -5.91
C LEU A 90 2.32 2.15 -5.45
N ASN A 91 3.48 1.92 -6.06
CA ASN A 91 4.54 2.92 -6.08
C ASN A 91 4.21 4.01 -7.11
N VAL A 92 4.82 5.19 -6.99
CA VAL A 92 4.69 6.27 -7.98
C VAL A 92 6.07 6.65 -8.47
N GLU A 93 6.25 6.66 -9.78
CA GLU A 93 7.51 7.04 -10.43
C GLU A 93 7.25 8.26 -11.31
N LEU A 94 7.75 9.41 -10.86
CA LEU A 94 7.64 10.68 -11.58
C LEU A 94 8.79 10.83 -12.58
N GLY A 95 8.50 11.44 -13.74
CA GLY A 95 9.52 11.69 -14.75
C GLY A 95 9.94 10.45 -15.54
N SER A 96 9.07 9.43 -15.60
CA SER A 96 9.32 8.22 -16.37
C SER A 96 9.45 8.52 -17.88
N HIS A 97 10.12 7.62 -18.61
CA HIS A 97 10.21 7.68 -20.08
C HIS A 97 8.94 7.18 -20.81
N ALA A 98 7.82 6.99 -20.08
CA ALA A 98 6.56 6.59 -20.68
C ALA A 98 5.98 7.72 -21.54
N THR A 99 5.17 7.37 -22.55
CA THR A 99 4.45 8.34 -23.38
C THR A 99 3.15 8.82 -22.72
N ALA A 100 2.59 8.03 -21.81
CA ALA A 100 1.39 8.33 -21.04
C ALA A 100 1.45 7.62 -19.68
N PRO A 101 0.70 8.09 -18.68
CA PRO A 101 0.63 7.41 -17.39
C PRO A 101 0.10 5.99 -17.51
N ARG A 102 0.74 5.04 -16.81
CA ARG A 102 0.35 3.63 -16.82
C ARG A 102 0.81 2.90 -15.58
N VAL A 103 0.05 1.87 -15.20
CA VAL A 103 0.45 0.94 -14.15
C VAL A 103 1.26 -0.20 -14.77
N VAL A 104 2.41 -0.51 -14.17
CA VAL A 104 3.26 -1.64 -14.53
C VAL A 104 3.34 -2.58 -13.35
N ALA A 105 2.96 -3.85 -13.55
CA ALA A 105 3.10 -4.88 -12.54
C ALA A 105 4.58 -5.25 -12.36
N ASN A 106 5.00 -5.41 -11.12
CA ASN A 106 6.35 -5.83 -10.77
C ASN A 106 6.29 -7.25 -10.23
N GLU A 107 7.16 -8.15 -10.72
CA GLU A 107 7.13 -9.55 -10.32
C GLU A 107 7.49 -9.75 -8.83
N HIS A 108 8.29 -8.86 -8.24
CA HIS A 108 8.86 -9.02 -6.89
C HIS A 108 8.58 -7.81 -5.97
N GLY A 109 7.51 -7.05 -6.23
CA GLY A 109 7.17 -5.87 -5.44
C GLY A 109 5.83 -5.23 -5.82
N PRO A 110 5.44 -4.14 -5.14
CA PRO A 110 4.22 -3.42 -5.50
C PRO A 110 4.34 -2.89 -6.94
N ALA A 111 3.26 -2.96 -7.69
CA ALA A 111 3.18 -2.38 -9.03
C ALA A 111 3.47 -0.87 -8.99
N SER A 112 4.07 -0.34 -10.04
CA SER A 112 4.41 1.08 -10.15
C SER A 112 3.43 1.81 -11.05
N TYR A 113 2.99 3.00 -10.65
CA TYR A 113 2.34 3.95 -11.54
C TYR A 113 3.38 4.91 -12.10
N LEU A 114 3.65 4.77 -13.39
CA LEU A 114 4.65 5.56 -14.11
C LEU A 114 3.98 6.82 -14.64
N ILE A 115 4.57 7.99 -14.37
CA ILE A 115 4.05 9.28 -14.82
C ILE A 115 5.14 9.99 -15.63
N PRO A 116 4.86 10.39 -16.88
CA PRO A 116 5.84 11.10 -17.71
C PRO A 116 6.21 12.46 -17.12
N ALA A 117 7.40 12.96 -17.46
CA ALA A 117 7.78 14.32 -17.10
C ALA A 117 6.85 15.36 -17.76
N GLY A 118 6.44 16.38 -17.00
CA GLY A 118 5.59 17.47 -17.50
C GLY A 118 4.11 17.11 -17.69
N TRP A 119 3.69 15.91 -17.31
CA TRP A 119 2.28 15.50 -17.35
C TRP A 119 1.48 16.16 -16.23
N ASP A 120 0.20 16.42 -16.48
CA ASP A 120 -0.73 16.96 -15.49
C ASP A 120 -0.99 15.92 -14.39
N LEU A 121 -0.67 16.26 -13.15
CA LEU A 121 -0.77 15.32 -12.03
C LEU A 121 -2.22 15.08 -11.59
N ALA A 122 -3.12 16.03 -11.80
CA ALA A 122 -4.54 15.85 -11.54
C ALA A 122 -5.15 14.88 -12.57
N ASP A 123 -4.87 15.07 -13.87
CA ASP A 123 -5.30 14.13 -14.92
C ASP A 123 -4.67 12.73 -14.69
N ALA A 124 -3.41 12.68 -14.24
CA ALA A 124 -2.79 11.40 -13.88
C ALA A 124 -3.49 10.73 -12.69
N ALA A 125 -3.90 11.48 -11.67
CA ALA A 125 -4.63 10.94 -10.52
C ALA A 125 -6.02 10.44 -10.94
N ASP A 126 -6.74 11.19 -11.76
CA ASP A 126 -8.08 10.83 -12.25
C ASP A 126 -8.06 9.53 -13.10
N ARG A 127 -6.98 9.30 -13.87
CA ARG A 127 -6.83 8.10 -14.71
C ARG A 127 -6.34 6.85 -13.98
N LEU A 128 -5.78 7.02 -12.79
CA LEU A 128 -5.13 5.94 -12.06
C LEU A 128 -6.05 4.72 -11.81
N PRO A 129 -7.33 4.87 -11.38
CA PRO A 129 -8.20 3.72 -11.16
C PRO A 129 -8.41 2.88 -12.42
N ALA A 130 -8.62 3.52 -13.57
CA ALA A 130 -8.78 2.83 -14.84
C ALA A 130 -7.48 2.14 -15.30
N ALA A 131 -6.34 2.82 -15.16
CA ALA A 131 -5.03 2.23 -15.47
C ALA A 131 -4.73 1.00 -14.60
N HIS A 132 -5.09 1.04 -13.32
CA HIS A 132 -4.97 -0.09 -12.39
C HIS A 132 -5.86 -1.27 -12.80
N GLU A 133 -7.12 -1.01 -13.17
CA GLU A 133 -8.05 -2.05 -13.62
C GLU A 133 -7.57 -2.76 -14.89
N VAL A 134 -7.05 -2.00 -15.86
CA VAL A 134 -6.50 -2.58 -17.10
C VAL A 134 -5.25 -3.41 -16.80
N ALA A 135 -4.37 -2.95 -15.92
CA ALA A 135 -3.12 -3.63 -15.63
C ALA A 135 -3.30 -4.84 -14.69
N ARG A 136 -4.32 -4.85 -13.82
CA ARG A 136 -4.51 -5.86 -12.77
C ARG A 136 -5.99 -6.29 -12.66
N PRO A 137 -6.59 -6.82 -13.73
CA PRO A 137 -8.04 -7.10 -13.79
C PRO A 137 -8.48 -8.13 -12.74
N GLU A 138 -7.64 -9.12 -12.44
CA GLU A 138 -7.97 -10.17 -11.46
C GLU A 138 -7.97 -9.67 -10.03
N VAL A 139 -7.02 -8.79 -9.69
CA VAL A 139 -6.97 -8.07 -8.40
C VAL A 139 -8.26 -7.25 -8.25
N VAL A 140 -8.61 -6.43 -9.25
CA VAL A 140 -9.82 -5.60 -9.19
C VAL A 140 -11.09 -6.43 -9.05
N ARG A 141 -11.22 -7.53 -9.81
CA ARG A 141 -12.35 -8.45 -9.71
C ARG A 141 -12.51 -9.01 -8.29
N ASN A 142 -11.41 -9.42 -7.65
CA ASN A 142 -11.43 -9.91 -6.28
C ASN A 142 -11.80 -8.82 -5.27
N LEU A 143 -11.23 -7.62 -5.40
CA LEU A 143 -11.56 -6.49 -4.52
C LEU A 143 -13.05 -6.10 -4.62
N ARG A 144 -13.64 -6.12 -5.82
CA ARG A 144 -15.08 -5.91 -6.00
C ARG A 144 -15.92 -6.98 -5.31
N ARG A 145 -15.50 -8.26 -5.40
CA ARG A 145 -16.16 -9.37 -4.70
C ARG A 145 -16.09 -9.18 -3.18
N ILE A 146 -14.91 -8.88 -2.66
CA ILE A 146 -14.70 -8.61 -1.22
C ILE A 146 -15.59 -7.45 -0.76
N ALA A 147 -15.63 -6.33 -1.51
CA ALA A 147 -16.46 -5.19 -1.16
C ALA A 147 -17.97 -5.54 -1.15
N ALA A 148 -18.43 -6.39 -2.08
CA ALA A 148 -19.81 -6.86 -2.10
C ALA A 148 -20.15 -7.75 -0.89
N GLU A 149 -19.24 -8.65 -0.51
CA GLU A 149 -19.44 -9.51 0.67
C GLU A 149 -19.35 -8.72 1.97
N LYS A 150 -18.45 -7.74 2.06
CA LYS A 150 -18.33 -6.85 3.22
C LYS A 150 -19.62 -6.11 3.52
N ARG A 151 -20.39 -5.70 2.50
CA ARG A 151 -21.70 -5.05 2.69
C ARG A 151 -22.75 -5.96 3.34
N LYS A 152 -22.60 -7.27 3.19
CA LYS A 152 -23.49 -8.29 3.77
C LYS A 152 -22.98 -8.77 5.13
N ALA A 153 -21.67 -8.67 5.36
CA ALA A 153 -21.00 -9.10 6.56
C ALA A 153 -21.00 -8.02 7.66
N GLY A 154 -21.12 -8.44 8.91
CA GLY A 154 -20.95 -7.58 10.09
C GLY A 154 -19.76 -8.02 10.94
N GLY A 155 -19.24 -7.11 11.77
CA GLY A 155 -18.26 -7.43 12.81
C GLY A 155 -16.95 -8.01 12.29
N THR A 156 -16.56 -9.18 12.82
CA THR A 156 -15.26 -9.82 12.58
C THR A 156 -15.02 -10.20 11.12
N LEU A 157 -16.06 -10.65 10.40
CA LEU A 157 -15.92 -11.06 9.00
C LEU A 157 -15.57 -9.87 8.08
N ALA A 158 -16.16 -8.70 8.34
CA ALA A 158 -15.83 -7.49 7.60
C ALA A 158 -14.35 -7.10 7.76
N ARG A 159 -13.79 -7.27 8.97
CA ARG A 159 -12.36 -7.03 9.23
C ARG A 159 -11.46 -8.05 8.54
N ALA A 160 -11.82 -9.33 8.55
CA ALA A 160 -11.06 -10.36 7.85
C ALA A 160 -11.02 -10.12 6.34
N LEU A 161 -12.14 -9.66 5.77
CA LEU A 161 -12.26 -9.25 4.38
C LEU A 161 -11.40 -8.02 4.04
N ASP A 162 -11.29 -7.05 4.95
CA ASP A 162 -10.36 -5.92 4.79
C ASP A 162 -8.89 -6.38 4.78
N THR A 163 -8.53 -7.29 5.68
CA THR A 163 -7.18 -7.90 5.71
C THR A 163 -6.88 -8.61 4.39
N ALA A 164 -7.81 -9.43 3.89
CA ALA A 164 -7.66 -10.12 2.60
C ALA A 164 -7.47 -9.12 1.44
N ALA A 165 -8.27 -8.05 1.38
CA ALA A 165 -8.10 -7.02 0.37
C ALA A 165 -6.72 -6.35 0.41
N GLY A 166 -6.20 -6.07 1.62
CA GLY A 166 -4.84 -5.56 1.81
C GLY A 166 -3.79 -6.51 1.26
N MET A 167 -3.86 -7.80 1.62
CA MET A 167 -2.93 -8.82 1.14
C MET A 167 -2.97 -8.99 -0.37
N ILE A 168 -4.16 -8.95 -1.00
CA ILE A 168 -4.30 -9.05 -2.46
C ILE A 168 -3.66 -7.85 -3.15
N LEU A 169 -3.85 -6.63 -2.63
CA LEU A 169 -3.24 -5.44 -3.19
C LEU A 169 -1.71 -5.50 -3.12
N GLU A 170 -1.18 -5.97 -1.99
CA GLU A 170 0.26 -6.11 -1.74
C GLU A 170 0.93 -7.18 -2.59
N THR A 171 0.34 -8.37 -2.67
CA THR A 171 0.92 -9.52 -3.39
C THR A 171 0.63 -9.47 -4.88
N GLY A 172 -0.53 -8.91 -5.26
CA GLY A 172 -1.06 -9.04 -6.61
C GLY A 172 -1.50 -10.44 -6.99
N ASP A 173 -1.55 -11.37 -6.02
CA ASP A 173 -1.90 -12.76 -6.23
C ASP A 173 -3.10 -13.14 -5.35
N PRO A 174 -4.33 -13.00 -5.88
CA PRO A 174 -5.53 -13.37 -5.14
C PRO A 174 -5.57 -14.84 -4.73
N ASP A 175 -5.07 -15.74 -5.58
CA ASP A 175 -5.16 -17.18 -5.36
C ASP A 175 -4.25 -17.60 -4.21
N LEU A 176 -3.02 -17.10 -4.19
CA LEU A 176 -2.10 -17.29 -3.07
C LEU A 176 -2.70 -16.81 -1.74
N VAL A 177 -3.39 -15.66 -1.74
CA VAL A 177 -4.02 -15.12 -0.53
C VAL A 177 -5.14 -16.04 -0.06
N TRP A 178 -6.03 -16.49 -0.96
CA TRP A 178 -7.13 -17.38 -0.60
C TRP A 178 -6.62 -18.73 -0.09
N ASP A 179 -5.65 -19.34 -0.78
CA ASP A 179 -5.02 -20.60 -0.36
C ASP A 179 -4.39 -20.49 1.03
N THR A 180 -3.71 -19.36 1.29
CA THR A 180 -3.09 -19.10 2.60
C THR A 180 -4.15 -18.99 3.69
N LEU A 181 -5.22 -18.23 3.46
CA LEU A 181 -6.31 -18.07 4.43
C LEU A 181 -7.04 -19.38 4.71
N THR A 182 -7.37 -20.16 3.68
CA THR A 182 -8.01 -21.47 3.84
C THR A 182 -7.13 -22.42 4.65
N ARG A 183 -5.82 -22.46 4.38
CA ARG A 183 -4.88 -23.30 5.13
C ARG A 183 -4.85 -22.94 6.62
N VAL A 184 -4.79 -21.64 6.93
CA VAL A 184 -4.77 -21.16 8.32
C VAL A 184 -6.08 -21.48 9.04
N LEU A 185 -7.23 -21.28 8.39
CA LEU A 185 -8.53 -21.60 9.00
C LEU A 185 -8.65 -23.09 9.33
N ASN A 186 -8.28 -23.97 8.40
CA ASN A 186 -8.29 -25.42 8.63
C ASN A 186 -7.37 -25.82 9.79
N GLN A 187 -6.22 -25.16 9.94
CA GLN A 187 -5.30 -25.43 11.05
C GLN A 187 -5.92 -25.02 12.40
N VAL A 188 -6.51 -23.83 12.49
CA VAL A 188 -7.15 -23.35 13.73
C VAL A 188 -8.33 -24.26 14.14
N GLU A 189 -9.14 -24.70 13.18
CA GLU A 189 -10.23 -25.65 13.44
C GLU A 189 -9.71 -26.99 13.99
N SER A 190 -8.63 -27.52 13.38
CA SER A 190 -7.99 -28.75 13.84
C SER A 190 -7.42 -28.63 15.25
N GLU A 191 -6.81 -27.49 15.59
CA GLU A 191 -6.25 -27.22 16.92
C GLU A 191 -7.35 -27.10 17.98
N GLN A 192 -8.46 -26.43 17.68
CA GLN A 192 -9.60 -26.32 18.60
C GLN A 192 -10.30 -27.67 18.83
N ALA A 193 -10.40 -28.49 17.79
CA ALA A 193 -10.95 -29.85 17.91
C ALA A 193 -10.05 -30.77 18.76
N GLY A 194 -8.72 -30.63 18.69
CA GLY A 194 -7.76 -31.41 19.47
C GLY A 194 -7.64 -30.98 20.95
N VAL A 195 -7.99 -29.75 21.30
CA VAL A 195 -7.98 -29.25 22.70
C VAL A 195 -9.28 -29.60 23.44
N SER A 196 -10.33 -30.03 22.72
CA SER A 196 -11.62 -30.43 23.30
C SER A 196 -11.72 -31.93 23.61
N ALA A 197 -10.61 -32.67 23.51
CA ALA A 197 -10.50 -34.11 23.77
C ALA A 197 -9.60 -34.40 24.98
#